data_AF-A0A1Y1VE37-F1
#
_entry.id   AF-A0A1Y1VE37-F1
#
_cell.length_a   1.000
_cell.length_b   1.000
_cell.length_c   1.000
_cell.angle_alpha   90.00
_cell.angle_beta   90.00
_cell.angle_gamma   90.00
#
_symmetry.space_group_name_H-M   'P 1'
#
loop_
_entity.id
_entity.type
_entity.pdbx_description
1 polymer ?
#
loop_
_entity_poly.entity_id
_entity_poly.type
_entity_poly.pdbx_seq_one_letter_code
_entity_poly.pdbx_strand_id
1 'polypeptide(L)'
;MEIIDKREQPFNSFETNEIRKNLNSFITKRTMLLLYFKHFFEDESYFFNTLEFNSQAIMQYIQDNEKLRRRVSSWAQLGFSVGNLLAVPNTIEFTRALNALVSEFEHDKNESTSQKMKQLLKKNKKDFVNNSPNSTNIVFTEMPSIPFEFDFLQTFFALCDVMAEAYKRLIQVDDKYLTKGYIDMVTKIDLNIKKIITSILKEIDYSIRQILAQEFNIIIRCLLEE
;
A
#
# COMPACT_ATOMS: atom_id res chain seq x y z
N MET A 1 54.12 -2.74 -27.69
CA MET A 1 52.96 -1.83 -27.62
C MET A 1 51.74 -2.71 -27.35
N GLU A 2 51.61 -3.16 -26.11
CA GLU A 2 50.50 -4.00 -25.68
C GLU A 2 49.33 -3.10 -25.30
N ILE A 3 48.23 -3.29 -26.02
CA ILE A 3 46.97 -2.58 -25.79
C ILE A 3 46.31 -3.30 -24.61
N ILE A 4 46.46 -2.75 -23.42
CA ILE A 4 45.74 -3.18 -22.23
C ILE A 4 44.27 -2.80 -22.43
N ASP A 5 43.44 -3.81 -22.63
CA ASP A 5 41.99 -3.71 -22.71
C ASP A 5 41.44 -3.22 -21.35
N LYS A 6 41.01 -1.97 -21.31
CA LYS A 6 40.27 -1.40 -20.18
C LYS A 6 38.79 -1.76 -20.31
N ARG A 7 38.42 -3.01 -20.01
CA ARG A 7 37.01 -3.37 -19.78
C ARG A 7 36.90 -4.27 -18.56
N GLU A 8 35.92 -3.92 -17.74
CA GLU A 8 35.49 -4.56 -16.48
C GLU A 8 36.33 -4.19 -15.24
N GLN A 9 36.15 -2.97 -14.75
CA GLN A 9 36.32 -2.75 -13.31
C GLN A 9 35.19 -3.49 -12.57
N PRO A 10 35.49 -4.38 -11.62
CA PRO A 10 34.45 -4.95 -10.78
C PRO A 10 33.85 -3.80 -9.97
N PHE A 11 32.53 -3.65 -10.01
CA PHE A 11 31.81 -2.88 -8.99
C PHE A 11 32.38 -3.31 -7.63
N ASN A 12 32.87 -2.35 -6.85
CA ASN A 12 33.64 -2.65 -5.63
C ASN A 12 32.75 -3.49 -4.70
N SER A 13 33.09 -4.77 -4.51
CA SER A 13 32.25 -5.74 -3.80
C SER A 13 31.92 -5.28 -2.37
N PHE A 14 32.82 -4.50 -1.77
CA PHE A 14 32.64 -3.85 -0.47
C PHE A 14 31.46 -2.86 -0.45
N GLU A 15 31.32 -2.02 -1.47
CA GLU A 15 30.24 -1.03 -1.57
C GLU A 15 28.88 -1.71 -1.77
N THR A 16 28.85 -2.78 -2.58
CA THR A 16 27.63 -3.57 -2.84
C THR A 16 27.12 -4.25 -1.55
N ASN A 17 28.04 -4.75 -0.73
CA ASN A 17 27.72 -5.36 0.57
C ASN A 17 27.13 -4.34 1.55
N GLU A 18 27.66 -3.12 1.60
CA GLU A 18 27.14 -2.06 2.45
C GLU A 18 25.74 -1.61 2.01
N ILE A 19 25.54 -1.43 0.69
CA ILE A 19 24.22 -1.12 0.11
C ILE A 19 23.20 -2.19 0.47
N ARG A 20 23.55 -3.47 0.31
CA ARG A 20 22.68 -4.60 0.66
C ARG A 20 22.31 -4.60 2.15
N LYS A 21 23.29 -4.36 3.02
CA LYS A 21 23.06 -4.28 4.48
C LYS A 21 22.08 -3.16 4.82
N ASN A 22 22.24 -1.99 4.21
CA ASN A 22 21.37 -0.84 4.43
C ASN A 22 19.95 -1.12 3.93
N LEU A 23 19.81 -1.71 2.73
CA LEU A 23 18.54 -2.15 2.17
C LEU A 23 17.82 -3.14 3.10
N ASN A 24 18.53 -4.17 3.56
CA ASN A 24 17.98 -5.19 4.45
C ASN A 24 17.50 -4.60 5.77
N SER A 25 18.31 -3.73 6.40
CA SER A 25 17.95 -3.06 7.66
C SER A 25 16.68 -2.22 7.50
N PHE A 26 16.63 -1.42 6.43
CA PHE A 26 15.48 -0.58 6.12
C PHE A 26 14.21 -1.39 5.86
N ILE A 27 14.27 -2.40 5.00
CA ILE A 27 13.10 -3.22 4.65
C ILE A 27 12.65 -4.03 5.87
N THR A 28 13.57 -4.56 6.68
CA THR A 28 13.23 -5.31 7.89
C THR A 28 12.44 -4.43 8.87
N LYS A 29 12.91 -3.21 9.14
CA LYS A 29 12.21 -2.25 10.01
C LYS A 29 10.80 -1.93 9.49
N ARG A 30 10.64 -1.73 8.18
CA ARG A 30 9.34 -1.46 7.56
C ARG A 30 8.40 -2.66 7.65
N THR A 31 8.91 -3.86 7.39
CA THR A 31 8.15 -5.11 7.50
C THR A 31 7.66 -5.32 8.93
N MET A 32 8.54 -5.11 9.92
CA MET A 32 8.18 -5.16 11.35
C MET A 32 7.09 -4.15 11.70
N LEU A 33 7.18 -2.90 11.20
CA LEU A 33 6.15 -1.89 11.44
C LEU A 33 4.79 -2.26 10.84
N LEU A 34 4.76 -2.79 9.61
CA LEU A 34 3.51 -3.21 8.97
C LEU A 34 2.84 -4.36 9.73
N LEU A 35 3.63 -5.35 10.15
CA LEU A 35 3.15 -6.47 10.95
C LEU A 35 2.76 -6.03 12.36
N TYR A 36 3.45 -5.05 12.95
CA TYR A 36 3.08 -4.46 14.23
C TYR A 36 1.69 -3.86 14.17
N PHE A 37 1.33 -3.12 13.11
CA PHE A 37 -0.04 -2.59 12.99
C PHE A 37 -1.09 -3.69 13.06
N LYS A 38 -0.89 -4.84 12.42
CA LYS A 38 -1.81 -5.97 12.52
C LYS A 38 -1.94 -6.48 13.97
N HIS A 39 -0.82 -6.85 14.59
CA HIS A 39 -0.83 -7.41 15.95
C HIS A 39 -1.40 -6.40 16.98
N PHE A 40 -1.10 -5.12 16.78
CA PHE A 40 -1.61 -4.03 17.62
C PHE A 40 -3.14 -3.96 17.65
N PHE A 41 -3.80 -4.35 16.57
CA PHE A 41 -5.27 -4.34 16.49
C PHE A 41 -5.91 -5.73 16.66
N GLU A 42 -5.13 -6.82 16.66
CA GLU A 42 -5.64 -8.19 16.86
C GLU A 42 -5.72 -8.60 18.34
N ASP A 43 -4.79 -8.17 19.20
CA ASP A 43 -4.57 -8.85 20.50
C ASP A 43 -4.95 -8.10 21.80
N GLU A 44 -5.28 -6.80 21.79
CA GLU A 44 -5.54 -6.07 23.05
C GLU A 44 -6.66 -5.02 22.88
N SER A 45 -7.57 -4.95 23.87
CA SER A 45 -8.46 -3.80 24.10
C SER A 45 -7.62 -2.52 24.09
N TYR A 46 -7.62 -1.81 22.97
CA TYR A 46 -6.72 -0.67 22.81
C TYR A 46 -7.30 0.55 23.53
N PHE A 47 -6.52 1.28 24.32
CA PHE A 47 -6.99 2.52 24.95
C PHE A 47 -6.34 3.74 24.28
N PHE A 48 -7.14 4.61 23.67
CA PHE A 48 -6.68 5.95 23.27
C PHE A 48 -6.73 6.86 24.49
N ASN A 49 -5.60 6.94 25.21
CA ASN A 49 -5.48 7.51 26.56
C ASN A 49 -6.31 6.75 27.61
N THR A 50 -7.64 6.94 27.60
CA THR A 50 -8.55 6.40 28.62
C THR A 50 -9.73 5.65 27.99
N LEU A 51 -9.86 5.67 26.66
CA LEU A 51 -11.04 5.17 25.97
C LEU A 51 -10.71 3.96 25.12
N GLU A 52 -11.42 2.87 25.40
CA GLU A 52 -11.26 1.61 24.70
C GLU A 52 -11.64 1.76 23.22
N PHE A 53 -10.84 1.13 22.39
CA PHE A 53 -10.96 1.06 20.95
C PHE A 53 -12.09 0.10 20.64
N ASN A 54 -13.27 0.67 20.50
CA ASN A 54 -14.43 -0.10 20.14
C ASN A 54 -14.44 -0.33 18.62
N SER A 55 -13.99 -1.52 18.21
CA SER A 55 -14.03 -2.01 16.83
C SER A 55 -15.43 -1.88 16.21
N GLN A 56 -16.50 -2.15 16.98
CA GLN A 56 -17.88 -2.05 16.52
C GLN A 56 -18.29 -0.60 16.24
N ALA A 57 -17.84 0.35 17.05
CA ALA A 57 -18.14 1.76 16.85
C ALA A 57 -17.45 2.32 15.60
N ILE A 58 -16.23 1.87 15.29
CA ILE A 58 -15.55 2.19 14.03
C ILE A 58 -16.32 1.57 12.85
N MET A 59 -16.73 0.31 12.95
CA MET A 59 -17.54 -0.34 11.92
C MET A 59 -18.86 0.41 11.66
N GLN A 60 -19.57 0.85 12.71
CA GLN A 60 -20.79 1.66 12.58
C GLN A 60 -20.52 2.99 11.87
N TYR A 61 -19.47 3.72 12.30
CA TYR A 61 -19.09 4.98 11.65
C TYR A 61 -18.79 4.80 10.15
N ILE A 62 -18.23 3.65 9.77
CA ILE A 62 -17.86 3.34 8.39
C ILE A 62 -19.08 3.03 7.52
N GLN A 63 -20.10 2.38 8.07
CA GLN A 63 -21.37 2.13 7.35
C GLN A 63 -22.00 3.45 6.88
N ASP A 64 -21.95 4.47 7.74
CA ASP A 64 -22.55 5.78 7.48
C ASP A 64 -21.71 6.67 6.53
N ASN A 65 -20.43 6.34 6.33
CA ASN A 65 -19.51 7.13 5.51
C ASN A 65 -19.25 6.50 4.13
N GLU A 66 -20.11 6.80 3.17
CA GLU A 66 -20.02 6.27 1.80
C GLU A 66 -18.65 6.55 1.12
N LYS A 67 -18.05 7.71 1.40
CA LYS A 67 -16.71 8.05 0.87
C LYS A 67 -15.63 7.14 1.44
N LEU A 68 -15.73 6.79 2.73
CA LEU A 68 -14.81 5.86 3.37
C LEU A 68 -15.01 4.43 2.83
N ARG A 69 -16.26 3.96 2.66
CA ARG A 69 -16.51 2.63 2.06
C ARG A 69 -15.90 2.46 0.67
N ARG A 70 -16.00 3.50 -0.18
CA ARG A 70 -15.34 3.52 -1.49
C ARG A 70 -13.82 3.42 -1.36
N ARG A 71 -13.21 4.13 -0.40
CA ARG A 71 -11.76 4.05 -0.15
C ARG A 71 -11.32 2.69 0.38
N VAL A 72 -12.09 2.07 1.27
CA VAL A 72 -11.84 0.70 1.73
C VAL A 72 -11.83 -0.25 0.54
N SER A 73 -12.82 -0.15 -0.35
CA SER A 73 -12.87 -0.94 -1.58
C SER A 73 -11.64 -0.69 -2.48
N SER A 74 -11.18 0.55 -2.60
CA SER A 74 -9.95 0.87 -3.33
C SER A 74 -8.69 0.28 -2.68
N TRP A 75 -8.60 0.28 -1.35
CA TRP A 75 -7.48 -0.35 -0.63
C TRP A 75 -7.49 -1.87 -0.79
N ALA A 76 -8.67 -2.50 -0.76
CA ALA A 76 -8.82 -3.93 -1.05
C ALA A 76 -8.35 -4.26 -2.47
N GLN A 77 -8.76 -3.47 -3.46
CA GLN A 77 -8.33 -3.65 -4.85
C GLN A 77 -6.81 -3.47 -5.01
N LEU A 78 -6.20 -2.51 -4.31
CA LEU A 78 -4.76 -2.36 -4.27
C LEU A 78 -4.09 -3.61 -3.69
N GLY A 79 -4.56 -4.09 -2.53
CA GLY A 79 -4.03 -5.29 -1.90
C GLY A 79 -4.11 -6.52 -2.81
N PHE A 80 -5.26 -6.70 -3.48
CA PHE A 80 -5.45 -7.76 -4.47
C PHE A 80 -4.46 -7.65 -5.64
N SER A 81 -4.26 -6.44 -6.17
CA SER A 81 -3.32 -6.18 -7.27
C SER A 81 -1.87 -6.46 -6.85
N VAL A 82 -1.47 -6.07 -5.63
CA VAL A 82 -0.15 -6.41 -5.08
C VAL A 82 0.00 -7.93 -4.93
N GLY A 83 -1.04 -8.62 -4.45
CA GLY A 83 -1.06 -10.08 -4.36
C GLY A 83 -0.79 -10.78 -5.69
N ASN A 84 -1.40 -10.29 -6.77
CA ASN A 84 -1.12 -10.81 -8.12
C ASN A 84 0.32 -10.56 -8.57
N LEU A 85 0.89 -9.41 -8.21
CA LEU A 85 2.29 -9.11 -8.53
C LEU A 85 3.26 -10.04 -7.80
N LEU A 86 2.93 -10.55 -6.60
CA LEU A 86 3.80 -11.48 -5.88
C LEU A 86 4.03 -12.80 -6.64
N ALA A 87 3.15 -13.16 -7.57
CA ALA A 87 3.33 -14.32 -8.45
C ALA A 87 4.41 -14.10 -9.54
N VAL A 88 4.89 -12.86 -9.75
CA VAL A 88 5.92 -12.55 -10.74
C VAL A 88 7.27 -13.14 -10.29
N PRO A 89 7.89 -14.05 -11.09
CA PRO A 89 9.10 -14.76 -10.68
C PRO A 89 10.35 -13.87 -10.70
N ASN A 90 10.38 -12.85 -11.57
CA ASN A 90 11.51 -11.93 -11.69
C ASN A 90 11.36 -10.75 -10.71
N THR A 91 12.26 -10.64 -9.74
CA THR A 91 12.24 -9.58 -8.72
C THR A 91 12.33 -8.17 -9.31
N ILE A 92 13.07 -7.97 -10.40
CA ILE A 92 13.21 -6.64 -11.02
C ILE A 92 11.92 -6.23 -11.73
N GLU A 93 11.30 -7.16 -12.46
CA GLU A 93 10.00 -6.91 -13.09
C GLU A 93 8.92 -6.65 -12.05
N PHE A 94 8.92 -7.44 -10.97
CA PHE A 94 8.08 -7.20 -9.80
C PHE A 94 8.29 -5.78 -9.22
N THR A 95 9.53 -5.36 -8.96
CA THR A 95 9.82 -4.04 -8.39
C THR A 95 9.33 -2.91 -9.31
N ARG A 96 9.53 -3.04 -10.64
CA ARG A 96 9.01 -2.04 -11.59
C ARG A 96 7.48 -2.01 -11.59
N ALA A 97 6.86 -3.19 -11.57
CA ALA A 97 5.41 -3.33 -11.53
C ALA A 97 4.80 -2.72 -10.27
N LEU A 98 5.40 -3.00 -9.12
CA LEU A 98 4.98 -2.46 -7.83
C LEU A 98 5.14 -0.94 -7.79
N ASN A 99 6.25 -0.41 -8.29
CA ASN A 99 6.46 1.05 -8.37
C ASN A 99 5.40 1.74 -9.23
N ALA A 100 5.05 1.15 -10.37
CA ALA A 100 3.99 1.67 -11.23
C ALA A 100 2.63 1.64 -10.52
N LEU A 101 2.25 0.47 -9.97
CA LEU A 101 0.97 0.26 -9.28
C LEU A 101 0.75 1.24 -8.12
N VAL A 102 1.73 1.33 -7.20
CA VAL A 102 1.59 2.20 -6.02
C VAL A 102 1.66 3.68 -6.42
N SER A 103 2.39 4.04 -7.48
CA SER A 103 2.39 5.42 -8.00
C SER A 103 1.06 5.80 -8.64
N GLU A 104 0.43 4.89 -9.39
CA GLU A 104 -0.88 5.10 -10.02
C GLU A 104 -1.98 5.22 -8.97
N PHE A 105 -1.96 4.37 -7.94
CA PHE A 105 -2.90 4.43 -6.82
C PHE A 105 -2.90 5.80 -6.11
N GLU A 106 -1.72 6.39 -5.94
CA GLU A 106 -1.57 7.72 -5.35
C GLU A 106 -2.02 8.84 -6.29
N HIS A 107 -1.94 8.66 -7.62
CA HIS A 107 -2.44 9.64 -8.59
C HIS A 107 -3.96 9.61 -8.73
N ASP A 108 -4.57 8.42 -8.74
CA ASP A 108 -6.03 8.28 -8.90
C ASP A 108 -6.82 8.89 -7.73
N LYS A 109 -6.21 9.03 -6.54
CA LYS A 109 -6.79 9.79 -5.41
C LYS A 109 -7.02 11.28 -5.71
N ASN A 110 -6.29 11.86 -6.67
CA ASN A 110 -6.39 13.30 -6.99
C ASN A 110 -7.48 13.61 -8.02
N GLU A 111 -8.14 12.62 -8.62
CA GLU A 111 -8.95 12.82 -9.81
C GLU A 111 -10.35 12.17 -9.71
N SER A 112 -11.18 12.70 -8.80
CA SER A 112 -12.61 12.34 -8.67
C SER A 112 -13.45 12.64 -9.94
N THR A 113 -12.89 13.32 -10.93
CA THR A 113 -13.54 13.66 -12.20
C THR A 113 -13.25 12.65 -13.33
N SER A 114 -12.11 11.94 -13.28
CA SER A 114 -11.63 11.13 -14.41
C SER A 114 -12.20 9.73 -14.50
N GLN A 115 -12.70 9.13 -13.41
CA GLN A 115 -13.29 7.79 -13.48
C GLN A 115 -14.55 7.74 -14.37
N LYS A 116 -15.36 8.82 -14.40
CA LYS A 116 -16.50 8.95 -15.32
C LYS A 116 -16.06 9.11 -16.78
N MET A 117 -14.96 9.83 -17.02
CA MET A 117 -14.42 10.05 -18.37
C MET A 117 -13.71 8.81 -18.93
N LYS A 118 -12.94 8.09 -18.09
CA LYS A 118 -12.26 6.84 -18.46
C LYS A 118 -13.24 5.70 -18.78
N GLN A 119 -14.40 5.63 -18.11
CA GLN A 119 -15.46 4.66 -18.44
C GLN A 119 -16.20 5.00 -19.75
N LEU A 120 -16.35 6.28 -20.09
CA LEU A 120 -16.92 6.72 -21.37
C LEU A 120 -15.96 6.49 -22.55
N LEU A 121 -14.65 6.57 -22.32
CA LEU A 121 -13.62 6.30 -23.35
C LEU A 121 -13.36 4.81 -23.59
N LYS A 122 -13.57 3.94 -22.59
CA LYS A 122 -13.45 2.48 -22.74
C LYS A 122 -14.58 1.83 -23.54
N LYS A 123 -15.73 2.50 -23.72
CA LYS A 123 -16.89 1.93 -24.45
C LYS A 123 -16.69 1.87 -25.98
N ASN A 124 -15.66 2.52 -26.52
CA ASN A 124 -15.40 2.61 -27.97
C ASN A 124 -14.14 1.89 -28.45
N LYS A 125 -13.55 0.96 -27.69
CA LYS A 125 -12.41 0.16 -28.16
C LYS A 125 -12.67 -1.34 -28.03
N LYS A 126 -13.68 -1.81 -28.78
CA LYS A 126 -13.54 -3.10 -29.45
C LYS A 126 -12.70 -2.86 -30.71
N ASP A 127 -11.79 -3.78 -30.95
CA ASP A 127 -10.88 -3.84 -32.10
C ASP A 127 -9.65 -2.92 -31.99
N PHE A 128 -8.53 -3.50 -31.55
CA PHE A 128 -7.20 -3.38 -32.18
C PHE A 128 -6.19 -4.16 -31.33
N VAL A 129 -6.04 -5.44 -31.66
CA VAL A 129 -4.84 -6.23 -31.37
C VAL A 129 -3.74 -5.68 -32.27
N ASN A 130 -2.73 -4.99 -31.72
CA ASN A 130 -1.37 -4.98 -32.24
C ASN A 130 -0.37 -4.31 -31.29
N ASN A 131 0.80 -4.92 -31.23
CA ASN A 131 1.92 -4.71 -30.30
C ASN A 131 2.52 -3.29 -30.31
N SER A 132 2.86 -2.81 -29.11
CA SER A 132 4.01 -1.92 -28.85
C SER A 132 4.77 -2.48 -27.64
N PRO A 133 6.09 -2.75 -27.72
CA PRO A 133 6.80 -3.45 -26.65
C PRO A 133 7.27 -2.53 -25.50
N ASN A 134 6.88 -1.25 -25.47
CA ASN A 134 7.40 -0.28 -24.48
C ASN A 134 6.31 0.56 -23.80
N SER A 135 5.19 -0.06 -23.43
CA SER A 135 4.33 0.50 -22.40
C SER A 135 4.10 -0.59 -21.36
N THR A 136 4.57 -0.36 -20.14
CA THR A 136 4.19 -1.11 -18.95
C THR A 136 2.70 -0.88 -18.71
N ASN A 137 1.85 -1.49 -19.54
CA ASN A 137 0.42 -1.65 -19.27
C ASN A 137 0.30 -2.72 -18.18
N ILE A 138 0.71 -2.38 -16.97
CA ILE A 138 0.44 -3.18 -15.79
C ILE A 138 -0.89 -2.65 -15.29
N VAL A 139 -1.94 -3.14 -15.94
CA VAL A 139 -3.33 -2.79 -15.67
C VAL A 139 -3.65 -3.21 -14.25
N PHE A 140 -4.18 -2.29 -13.43
CA PHE A 140 -4.87 -2.62 -12.18
C PHE A 140 -5.76 -3.84 -12.43
N THR A 141 -5.50 -4.95 -11.74
CA THR A 141 -6.36 -6.11 -11.94
C THR A 141 -7.75 -5.74 -11.43
N GLU A 142 -8.76 -5.90 -12.27
CA GLU A 142 -10.14 -5.73 -11.85
C GLU A 142 -10.42 -6.78 -10.78
N MET A 143 -10.70 -6.31 -9.56
CA MET A 143 -11.05 -7.20 -8.47
C MET A 143 -12.38 -7.87 -8.83
N PRO A 144 -12.53 -9.19 -8.62
CA PRO A 144 -13.80 -9.87 -8.88
C PRO A 144 -14.92 -9.19 -8.08
N SER A 145 -16.12 -9.11 -8.66
CA SER A 145 -17.27 -8.49 -8.00
C SER A 145 -17.65 -9.31 -6.77
N ILE A 146 -17.55 -8.68 -5.59
CA ILE A 146 -17.86 -9.32 -4.31
C ILE A 146 -19.26 -8.87 -3.87
N PRO A 147 -20.14 -9.78 -3.40
CA PRO A 147 -21.51 -9.45 -3.02
C PRO A 147 -21.64 -8.76 -1.64
N PHE A 148 -20.53 -8.56 -0.93
CA PHE A 148 -20.47 -7.95 0.39
C PHE A 148 -19.53 -6.73 0.40
N GLU A 149 -19.79 -5.80 1.32
CA GLU A 149 -18.89 -4.67 1.56
C GLU A 149 -17.65 -5.12 2.34
N PHE A 150 -16.53 -4.46 2.09
CA PHE A 150 -15.29 -4.75 2.77
C PHE A 150 -15.28 -4.19 4.19
N ASP A 151 -14.89 -5.02 5.15
CA ASP A 151 -14.58 -4.56 6.49
C ASP A 151 -13.29 -3.74 6.50
N PHE A 152 -13.32 -2.59 7.17
CA PHE A 152 -12.19 -1.65 7.16
C PHE A 152 -10.95 -2.20 7.85
N LEU A 153 -11.10 -2.76 9.06
CA LEU A 153 -9.97 -3.24 9.85
C LEU A 153 -9.36 -4.46 9.17
N GLN A 154 -10.21 -5.39 8.73
CA GLN A 154 -9.77 -6.57 8.01
C GLN A 154 -9.07 -6.21 6.70
N THR A 155 -9.58 -5.22 5.97
CA THR A 155 -8.93 -4.72 4.74
C THR A 155 -7.58 -4.09 5.05
N PHE A 156 -7.48 -3.32 6.13
CA PHE A 156 -6.22 -2.71 6.55
C PHE A 156 -5.18 -3.77 6.94
N PHE A 157 -5.55 -4.79 7.71
CA PHE A 157 -4.63 -5.87 8.09
C PHE A 157 -4.18 -6.68 6.89
N ALA A 158 -5.11 -7.06 6.02
CA ALA A 158 -4.79 -7.76 4.77
C ALA A 158 -3.84 -6.94 3.88
N LEU A 159 -4.04 -5.62 3.83
CA LEU A 159 -3.13 -4.71 3.11
C LEU A 159 -1.74 -4.67 3.76
N CYS A 160 -1.64 -4.61 5.10
CA CYS A 160 -0.37 -4.68 5.80
C CYS A 160 0.37 -5.99 5.53
N ASP A 161 -0.33 -7.13 5.56
CA ASP A 161 0.25 -8.46 5.30
C ASP A 161 0.81 -8.55 3.89
N VAL A 162 0.02 -8.18 2.87
CA VAL A 162 0.47 -8.28 1.47
C VAL A 162 1.58 -7.28 1.16
N MET A 163 1.56 -6.08 1.76
CA MET A 163 2.65 -5.11 1.62
C MET A 163 3.92 -5.60 2.31
N ALA A 164 3.81 -6.21 3.50
CA ALA A 164 4.94 -6.81 4.19
C ALA A 164 5.59 -7.91 3.34
N GLU A 165 4.80 -8.73 2.65
CA GLU A 165 5.32 -9.74 1.74
C GLU A 165 5.97 -9.12 0.48
N ALA A 166 5.38 -8.06 -0.07
CA ALA A 166 5.99 -7.28 -1.14
C ALA A 166 7.35 -6.72 -0.75
N TYR A 167 7.49 -6.20 0.48
CA TYR A 167 8.77 -5.73 1.01
C TYR A 167 9.80 -6.86 1.13
N LYS A 168 9.43 -8.04 1.66
CA LYS A 168 10.33 -9.20 1.68
C LYS A 168 10.80 -9.58 0.28
N ARG A 169 9.92 -9.51 -0.71
CA ARG A 169 10.27 -9.77 -2.12
C ARG A 169 11.30 -8.79 -2.66
N LEU A 170 11.27 -7.51 -2.28
CA LEU A 170 12.25 -6.49 -2.70
C LEU A 170 13.70 -6.78 -2.23
N ILE A 171 13.88 -7.55 -1.14
CA ILE A 171 15.21 -7.95 -0.65
C ILE A 171 15.84 -9.04 -1.53
N GLN A 172 15.02 -9.88 -2.18
CA GLN A 172 15.45 -11.06 -2.93
C GLN A 172 16.07 -10.71 -4.30
N VAL A 173 16.57 -9.49 -4.47
CA VAL A 173 17.25 -9.07 -5.70
C VAL A 173 18.68 -9.61 -5.72
N ASP A 174 19.14 -10.10 -6.88
CA ASP A 174 20.53 -10.51 -7.08
C ASP A 174 21.48 -9.29 -7.02
N ASP A 175 22.71 -9.50 -6.52
CA ASP A 175 23.74 -8.44 -6.43
C ASP A 175 24.01 -7.74 -7.76
N LYS A 176 23.96 -8.46 -8.88
CA LYS A 176 24.13 -7.91 -10.23
C LYS A 176 23.13 -6.80 -10.59
N TYR A 177 21.94 -6.79 -9.96
CA TYR A 177 20.92 -5.78 -10.22
C TYR A 177 20.78 -4.77 -9.07
N LEU A 178 21.58 -4.92 -8.00
CA LEU A 178 21.62 -4.02 -6.86
C LEU A 178 22.38 -2.74 -7.22
N THR A 179 21.76 -1.94 -8.08
CA THR A 179 22.29 -0.65 -8.54
C THR A 179 21.68 0.49 -7.74
N LYS A 180 22.31 1.67 -7.77
CA LYS A 180 21.72 2.89 -7.20
C LYS A 180 20.29 3.15 -7.72
N GLY A 181 20.04 2.93 -9.01
CA GLY A 181 18.71 3.08 -9.60
C GLY A 181 17.66 2.10 -9.04
N TYR A 182 18.07 0.89 -8.66
CA TYR A 182 17.20 -0.05 -7.95
C TYR A 182 16.83 0.48 -6.55
N ILE A 183 17.81 0.99 -5.81
CA ILE A 183 17.60 1.57 -4.48
C ILE A 183 16.68 2.80 -4.53
N ASP A 184 16.87 3.67 -5.52
CA ASP A 184 16.01 4.84 -5.73
C ASP A 184 14.56 4.42 -6.02
N MET A 185 14.37 3.35 -6.80
CA MET A 185 13.05 2.79 -7.09
C MET A 185 12.39 2.19 -5.85
N VAL A 186 13.13 1.42 -5.04
CA VAL A 186 12.63 0.89 -3.76
C VAL A 186 12.26 2.03 -2.79
N THR A 187 13.07 3.09 -2.75
CA THR A 187 12.79 4.27 -1.91
C THR A 187 11.51 4.99 -2.37
N LYS A 188 11.30 5.11 -3.68
CA LYS A 188 10.06 5.68 -4.24
C LYS A 188 8.83 4.85 -3.90
N ILE A 189 8.93 3.52 -4.01
CA ILE A 189 7.88 2.59 -3.56
C ILE A 189 7.54 2.85 -2.10
N ASP A 190 8.56 2.92 -1.22
CA ASP A 190 8.34 3.12 0.21
C ASP A 190 7.69 4.47 0.54
N LEU A 191 8.08 5.55 -0.15
CA LEU A 191 7.46 6.85 0.02
C LEU A 191 5.96 6.82 -0.32
N ASN A 192 5.57 6.12 -1.38
CA ASN A 192 4.17 6.00 -1.75
C ASN A 192 3.40 5.09 -0.77
N ILE A 193 3.97 3.93 -0.38
CA ILE A 193 3.34 3.05 0.62
C ILE A 193 3.16 3.79 1.96
N LYS A 194 4.14 4.58 2.40
CA LYS A 194 4.02 5.44 3.60
C LYS A 194 2.82 6.38 3.52
N LYS A 195 2.58 7.02 2.36
CA LYS A 195 1.43 7.91 2.16
C LYS A 195 0.12 7.15 2.25
N ILE A 196 0.04 5.96 1.67
CA ILE A 196 -1.14 5.10 1.73
C ILE A 196 -1.44 4.72 3.19
N ILE A 197 -0.45 4.20 3.92
CA ILE A 197 -0.60 3.81 5.32
C ILE A 197 -0.96 5.03 6.19
N THR A 198 -0.27 6.15 6.02
CA THR A 198 -0.58 7.40 6.76
C THR A 198 -2.00 7.88 6.47
N SER A 199 -2.47 7.73 5.24
CA SER A 199 -3.85 8.07 4.86
C SER A 199 -4.87 7.18 5.57
N ILE A 200 -4.56 5.90 5.82
CA ILE A 200 -5.46 4.99 6.54
C ILE A 200 -5.46 5.33 8.04
N LEU A 201 -4.27 5.53 8.63
CA LEU A 201 -4.14 5.89 10.05
C LEU A 201 -4.89 7.17 10.40
N LYS A 202 -4.88 8.18 9.51
CA LYS A 202 -5.67 9.41 9.70
C LYS A 202 -7.18 9.15 9.77
N GLU A 203 -7.70 8.15 9.05
CA GLU A 203 -9.12 7.78 9.13
C GLU A 203 -9.44 7.07 10.44
N ILE A 204 -8.52 6.24 10.93
CA ILE A 204 -8.63 5.61 12.25
C ILE A 204 -8.67 6.69 13.33
N ASP A 205 -7.68 7.60 13.33
CA ASP A 205 -7.60 8.71 14.29
C ASP A 205 -8.86 9.59 14.25
N TYR A 206 -9.39 9.87 13.06
CA TYR A 206 -10.61 10.65 12.91
C TYR A 206 -11.83 9.90 13.50
N SER A 207 -11.97 8.62 13.19
CA SER A 207 -13.08 7.79 13.67
C SER A 207 -13.08 7.69 15.19
N ILE A 208 -11.90 7.49 15.80
CA ILE A 208 -11.74 7.50 17.25
C ILE A 208 -12.20 8.84 17.83
N ARG A 209 -11.79 9.98 17.27
CA ARG A 209 -12.22 11.31 17.76
C ARG A 209 -13.73 11.52 17.68
N GLN A 210 -14.41 10.95 16.69
CA GLN A 210 -15.87 11.02 16.61
C GLN A 210 -16.54 10.21 17.72
N ILE A 211 -16.06 8.99 17.96
CA ILE A 211 -16.55 8.13 19.06
C ILE A 211 -16.37 8.84 20.39
N LEU A 212 -15.17 9.40 20.64
CA LEU A 212 -14.88 10.20 21.82
C LEU A 212 -15.91 11.34 22.02
N ALA A 213 -16.17 12.12 20.97
CA ALA A 213 -17.12 13.22 21.03
C ALA A 213 -18.56 12.75 21.31
N GLN A 214 -18.97 11.60 20.78
CA GLN A 214 -20.28 11.01 21.06
C GLN A 214 -20.41 10.62 22.54
N GLU A 215 -19.43 9.92 23.09
CA GLU A 215 -19.41 9.53 24.51
C GLU A 215 -19.46 10.75 25.44
N PHE A 216 -18.67 11.79 25.15
CA PHE A 216 -18.73 13.04 25.92
C PHE A 216 -20.12 13.70 25.87
N ASN A 217 -20.77 13.71 24.71
CA ASN A 217 -22.12 14.26 24.59
C ASN A 217 -23.16 13.46 25.38
N ILE A 218 -23.02 12.14 25.45
CA ILE A 218 -23.89 11.29 26.27
C ILE A 218 -23.72 11.65 27.75
N ILE A 219 -22.47 11.71 28.23
CA ILE A 219 -22.18 12.07 29.62
C ILE A 219 -22.74 13.46 29.97
N ILE A 220 -22.53 14.46 29.10
CA ILE A 220 -23.05 15.81 29.32
C ILE A 220 -24.58 15.81 29.42
N ARG A 221 -25.29 15.05 28.57
CA ARG A 221 -26.75 14.95 28.67
C ARG A 221 -27.19 14.31 29.98
N CYS A 222 -26.55 13.22 30.40
CA CYS A 222 -26.84 12.59 31.70
C CYS A 222 -26.62 13.56 32.87
N LEU A 223 -25.58 14.40 32.82
CA LEU A 223 -25.30 15.39 33.87
C LEU A 223 -26.25 16.61 33.86
N LEU A 224 -26.93 16.88 32.74
CA LEU A 224 -27.86 18.00 32.61
C LEU A 224 -29.33 17.59 32.86
N GLU A 225 -29.61 16.29 32.92
CA GLU A 225 -30.93 15.73 33.22
C GLU A 225 -31.13 15.43 34.73
N GLU A 226 -30.14 15.71 35.57
CA GLU A 226 -30.22 15.77 37.05
C GLU A 226 -30.43 17.21 37.56
#